data_AF-A0A0T9QKX3-F1
#
_entry.id   AF-A0A0T9QKX3-F1
#
_cell.length_a   1.000
_cell.length_b   1.000
_cell.length_c   1.000
_cell.angle_alpha   90.00
_cell.angle_beta   90.00
_cell.angle_gamma   90.00
#
_symmetry.space_group_name_H-M   'P 1'
#
loop_
_entity.id
_entity.type
_entity.pdbx_description
1 polymer ?
#
loop_
_entity_poly.entity_id
_entity_poly.type
_entity_poly.pdbx_seq_one_letter_code
_entity_poly.pdbx_strand_id
1 'polypeptide(L)'
;MTVTIKYQEQFKNETISSYTYWWATDFGDIALELGEGEYGFYSAGPNPPTVGIKFAIQSSSPQSKTAIVMESKGIKAAMILEANGVKPSETAPLTPGNSEGLEFGEYLVPIPDSNLEDPQPHQLQLQQVQLKFSGLDISDDIDISVFEVHYAMLIDNSYPSNMDLGVYGLLRGNNIPILEILKSQGIDVNTPLKDLAIASQFDVITDVPTIDTVGVINSSEISLTA
;
A
#
# COMPACT_ATOMS: atom_id res chain seq x y z
N MET A 1 0.77 5.74 18.35
CA MET A 1 2.19 5.49 18.00
C MET A 1 2.79 6.81 17.53
N THR A 2 4.12 6.93 17.47
CA THR A 2 4.75 8.13 16.87
C THR A 2 4.80 7.96 15.36
N VAL A 3 4.35 8.97 14.61
CA VAL A 3 4.43 8.96 13.15
C VAL A 3 5.90 9.06 12.72
N THR A 4 6.30 8.20 11.79
CA THR A 4 7.61 8.28 11.12
C THR A 4 7.45 8.24 9.61
N ILE A 5 8.33 8.94 8.91
CA ILE A 5 8.35 9.00 7.45
C ILE A 5 9.68 8.45 6.93
N LYS A 6 9.63 7.63 5.89
CA LYS A 6 10.80 7.25 5.10
C LYS A 6 10.66 7.71 3.65
N TYR A 7 11.74 8.21 3.06
CA TYR A 7 11.74 8.72 1.69
C TYR A 7 12.95 8.27 0.89
N GLN A 8 12.82 8.16 -0.43
CA GLN A 8 13.96 7.92 -1.31
C GLN A 8 14.73 9.20 -1.60
N GLU A 9 16.05 9.07 -1.75
CA GLU A 9 16.98 10.20 -1.94
C GLU A 9 16.55 11.18 -3.05
N GLN A 10 15.98 10.65 -4.15
CA GLN A 10 15.51 11.47 -5.26
C GLN A 10 14.39 12.45 -4.87
N PHE A 11 13.62 12.17 -3.81
CA PHE A 11 12.55 13.02 -3.30
C PHE A 11 12.97 13.87 -2.10
N LYS A 12 14.25 13.90 -1.69
CA LYS A 12 14.70 14.62 -0.49
C LYS A 12 14.33 16.11 -0.44
N ASN A 13 14.22 16.75 -1.60
CA ASN A 13 13.87 18.16 -1.73
C ASN A 13 12.37 18.39 -1.95
N GLU A 14 11.59 17.33 -2.18
CA GLU A 14 10.15 17.42 -2.23
C GLU A 14 9.58 17.65 -0.84
N THR A 15 8.38 18.22 -0.80
CA THR A 15 7.53 18.29 0.39
C THR A 15 6.49 17.17 0.30
N ILE A 16 5.81 16.85 1.40
CA ILE A 16 4.69 15.90 1.34
C ILE A 16 3.59 16.43 0.39
N SER A 17 3.32 17.73 0.44
CA SER A 17 2.33 18.38 -0.44
C SER A 17 2.67 18.25 -1.91
N SER A 18 3.93 18.51 -2.30
CA SER A 18 4.33 18.44 -3.71
C SER A 18 4.44 17.00 -4.19
N TYR A 19 4.99 16.09 -3.39
CA TYR A 19 5.07 14.67 -3.75
C TYR A 19 3.67 14.07 -3.97
N THR A 20 2.76 14.24 -3.01
CA THR A 20 1.40 13.67 -3.11
C THR A 20 0.57 14.31 -4.21
N TYR A 21 0.81 15.59 -4.54
CA TYR A 21 0.16 16.25 -5.67
C TYR A 21 0.55 15.58 -7.00
N TRP A 22 1.85 15.40 -7.23
CA TRP A 22 2.33 14.75 -8.45
C TRP A 22 1.92 13.28 -8.52
N TRP A 23 1.99 12.57 -7.38
CA TRP A 23 1.52 11.19 -7.30
C TRP A 23 0.03 11.08 -7.65
N ALA A 24 -0.84 11.90 -7.05
CA ALA A 24 -2.28 11.84 -7.32
C ALA A 24 -2.63 12.25 -8.75
N THR A 25 -1.92 13.26 -9.28
CA THR A 25 -2.07 13.68 -10.68
C THR A 25 -1.70 12.57 -11.66
N ASP A 26 -0.59 11.86 -11.41
CA ASP A 26 -0.13 10.76 -12.27
C ASP A 26 -0.96 9.48 -12.07
N PHE A 27 -1.50 9.25 -10.86
CA PHE A 27 -2.42 8.14 -10.58
C PHE A 27 -3.74 8.29 -11.33
N GLY A 28 -4.29 9.50 -11.36
CA GLY A 28 -5.54 9.83 -12.04
C GLY A 28 -6.79 9.60 -11.19
N ASP A 29 -7.95 9.57 -11.85
CA ASP A 29 -9.23 9.24 -11.20
C ASP A 29 -9.63 7.80 -11.54
N ILE A 30 -9.53 6.94 -10.53
CA ILE A 30 -9.85 5.50 -10.63
C ILE A 30 -11.29 5.22 -11.12
N ALA A 31 -12.23 6.13 -10.89
CA ALA A 31 -13.63 5.94 -11.29
C ALA A 31 -13.91 6.33 -12.75
N LEU A 32 -13.02 7.07 -13.41
CA LEU A 32 -13.22 7.57 -14.78
C LEU A 32 -12.60 6.68 -15.86
N GLU A 33 -11.61 5.86 -15.52
CA GLU A 33 -10.98 4.95 -16.49
C GLU A 33 -11.81 3.67 -16.66
N LEU A 34 -12.90 3.77 -17.43
CA LEU A 34 -13.65 2.63 -17.95
C LEU A 34 -12.90 2.01 -19.14
N GLY A 35 -11.76 1.39 -18.87
CA GLY A 35 -11.11 0.47 -19.79
C GLY A 35 -11.27 -0.96 -19.27
N GLU A 36 -11.13 -1.96 -20.14
CA GLU A 36 -10.92 -3.37 -19.75
C GLU A 36 -9.61 -3.59 -18.92
N GLY A 37 -9.01 -2.51 -18.42
CA GLY A 37 -7.85 -2.50 -17.55
C GLY A 37 -8.27 -2.75 -16.11
N GLU A 38 -7.90 -3.93 -15.65
CA GLU A 38 -8.03 -4.41 -14.28
C GLU A 38 -7.35 -3.43 -13.30
N TYR A 39 -8.13 -2.52 -12.70
CA TYR A 39 -7.72 -2.00 -11.40
C TYR A 39 -7.67 -3.19 -10.46
N GLY A 40 -6.45 -3.64 -10.18
CA GLY A 40 -6.22 -4.71 -9.24
C GLY A 40 -6.54 -4.22 -7.84
N PHE A 41 -7.76 -4.45 -7.39
CA PHE A 41 -8.13 -4.21 -6.01
C PHE A 41 -7.72 -5.42 -5.18
N TYR A 42 -6.60 -5.28 -4.48
CA TYR A 42 -5.99 -6.37 -3.76
C TYR A 42 -6.18 -6.18 -2.26
N SER A 43 -7.06 -6.98 -1.63
CA SER A 43 -7.20 -7.05 -0.17
C SER A 43 -6.58 -8.32 0.43
N ALA A 44 -5.72 -8.11 1.41
CA ALA A 44 -5.09 -9.11 2.24
C ALA A 44 -5.76 -9.17 3.63
N GLY A 45 -6.69 -10.09 3.82
CA GLY A 45 -7.20 -10.44 5.14
C GLY A 45 -6.81 -11.88 5.46
N PRO A 46 -6.05 -12.18 6.52
CA PRO A 46 -5.75 -13.57 6.84
C PRO A 46 -7.02 -14.27 7.40
N ASN A 47 -7.04 -15.60 7.43
CA ASN A 47 -8.11 -16.39 8.07
C ASN A 47 -8.22 -16.09 9.58
N PRO A 48 -9.42 -16.09 10.19
CA PRO A 48 -9.63 -15.76 11.60
C PRO A 48 -8.60 -16.37 12.56
N PRO A 49 -8.19 -15.65 13.63
CA PRO A 49 -8.72 -14.37 14.09
C PRO A 49 -7.76 -13.23 13.73
N THR A 50 -8.05 -12.44 12.69
CA THR A 50 -6.95 -11.78 11.98
C THR A 50 -6.75 -10.28 12.17
N VAL A 51 -5.52 -10.04 12.61
CA VAL A 51 -4.62 -8.90 12.47
C VAL A 51 -4.66 -8.24 11.09
N GLY A 52 -4.71 -6.90 11.06
CA GLY A 52 -4.23 -5.97 10.01
C GLY A 52 -4.71 -6.22 8.58
N ILE A 53 -5.35 -5.23 7.95
CA ILE A 53 -5.74 -5.33 6.53
C ILE A 53 -4.71 -4.57 5.69
N LYS A 54 -4.11 -5.25 4.71
CA LYS A 54 -3.25 -4.62 3.72
C LYS A 54 -4.00 -4.51 2.39
N PHE A 55 -4.03 -3.32 1.83
CA PHE A 55 -4.56 -3.04 0.51
C PHE A 55 -3.44 -2.63 -0.43
N ALA A 56 -3.50 -3.05 -1.68
CA ALA A 56 -2.59 -2.60 -2.72
C ALA A 56 -3.39 -2.21 -3.96
N ILE A 57 -3.11 -1.03 -4.51
CA ILE A 57 -3.81 -0.49 -5.68
C ILE A 57 -2.77 0.14 -6.61
N GLN A 58 -2.90 -0.12 -7.91
CA GLN A 58 -2.07 0.48 -8.95
C GLN A 58 -2.97 1.22 -9.96
N SER A 59 -2.48 2.31 -10.53
CA SER A 59 -3.17 2.99 -11.64
C SER A 59 -3.33 2.04 -12.84
N SER A 60 -4.48 2.11 -13.51
CA SER A 60 -4.74 1.33 -14.74
C SER A 60 -4.27 2.05 -16.01
N SER A 61 -3.88 3.32 -15.89
CA SER A 61 -3.40 4.11 -17.01
C SER A 61 -2.10 3.50 -17.56
N PRO A 62 -2.02 3.15 -18.86
CA PRO A 62 -0.81 2.60 -19.46
C PRO A 62 0.43 3.52 -19.37
N GLN A 63 0.21 4.81 -19.08
CA GLN A 63 1.25 5.82 -18.96
C GLN A 63 1.71 6.03 -17.51
N SER A 64 0.90 5.60 -16.54
CA SER A 64 1.18 5.73 -15.12
C SER A 64 1.84 4.48 -14.57
N LYS A 65 2.72 4.67 -13.60
CA LYS A 65 3.37 3.58 -12.86
C LYS A 65 2.96 3.59 -11.39
N THR A 66 2.20 4.60 -10.99
CA THR A 66 1.90 4.86 -9.59
C THR A 66 1.12 3.73 -8.95
N ALA A 67 1.55 3.37 -7.76
CA ALA A 67 0.89 2.41 -6.91
C ALA A 67 0.96 2.89 -5.46
N ILE A 68 -0.01 2.41 -4.68
CA ILE A 68 -0.09 2.63 -3.24
C ILE A 68 -0.33 1.31 -2.54
N VAL A 69 0.36 1.12 -1.42
CA VAL A 69 0.11 0.06 -0.45
C VAL A 69 -0.35 0.72 0.85
N MET A 70 -1.45 0.23 1.39
CA MET A 70 -2.09 0.79 2.57
C MET A 70 -2.23 -0.29 3.62
N GLU A 71 -1.95 0.05 4.86
CA GLU A 71 -2.12 -0.84 5.99
C GLU A 71 -3.10 -0.20 6.97
N SER A 72 -4.23 -0.87 7.20
CA SER A 72 -5.18 -0.56 8.26
C SER A 72 -4.93 -1.51 9.43
N LYS A 73 -5.05 -1.01 10.66
CA LYS A 73 -4.99 -1.86 11.85
C LYS A 73 -6.01 -3.00 11.78
N GLY A 74 -7.11 -2.81 11.05
CA GLY A 74 -8.25 -3.70 11.08
C GLY A 74 -8.78 -3.90 12.50
N ILE A 75 -9.72 -4.83 12.63
CA ILE A 75 -10.40 -5.13 13.88
C ILE A 75 -10.05 -6.57 14.28
N LYS A 76 -9.27 -6.78 15.36
CA LYS A 76 -9.14 -8.13 15.95
C LYS A 76 -10.46 -8.45 16.64
N ALA A 77 -11.28 -9.31 16.03
CA ALA A 77 -12.30 -10.02 16.78
C ALA A 77 -11.58 -11.02 17.71
N ALA A 78 -11.56 -10.75 19.02
CA ALA A 78 -11.14 -11.77 19.98
C ALA A 78 -12.17 -12.90 19.95
N MET A 79 -11.85 -14.00 19.25
CA MET A 79 -12.65 -15.22 19.34
C MET A 79 -12.42 -15.84 20.72
N ILE A 80 -13.37 -15.63 21.64
CA ILE A 80 -13.42 -16.41 22.88
C ILE A 80 -13.93 -17.79 22.51
N LEU A 81 -13.02 -18.75 22.33
CA LEU A 81 -13.38 -20.15 22.14
C LEU A 81 -13.91 -20.72 23.46
N GLU A 82 -15.08 -21.36 23.38
CA GLU A 82 -15.68 -22.07 24.50
C GLU A 82 -14.76 -23.22 24.96
N ALA A 83 -14.28 -23.15 26.19
CA ALA A 83 -13.78 -24.31 26.91
C ALA A 83 -14.21 -24.21 28.38
N ASN A 84 -14.80 -25.29 28.90
CA ASN A 84 -15.11 -25.48 30.32
C ASN A 84 -16.14 -24.50 30.94
N GLY A 85 -17.25 -24.23 30.26
CA GLY A 85 -18.46 -23.70 30.92
C GLY A 85 -18.45 -22.21 31.28
N VAL A 86 -17.55 -21.42 30.69
CA VAL A 86 -17.59 -19.95 30.77
C VAL A 86 -18.64 -19.43 29.78
N LYS A 87 -19.59 -18.63 30.27
CA LYS A 87 -20.64 -18.03 29.42
C LYS A 87 -20.03 -16.99 28.46
N PRO A 88 -20.48 -16.93 27.20
CA PRO A 88 -20.00 -15.95 26.23
C PRO A 88 -20.30 -14.52 26.72
N SER A 89 -19.33 -13.62 26.58
CA SER A 89 -19.57 -12.18 26.65
C SER A 89 -20.31 -11.75 25.38
N GLU A 90 -21.43 -11.02 25.51
CA GLU A 90 -22.20 -10.48 24.38
C GLU A 90 -21.42 -9.46 23.54
N THR A 91 -20.23 -9.07 23.97
CA THR A 91 -19.31 -8.21 23.23
C THR A 91 -17.94 -8.86 23.22
N ALA A 92 -17.49 -9.28 22.03
CA ALA A 92 -16.08 -9.61 21.82
C ALA A 92 -15.29 -8.29 21.84
N PRO A 93 -14.30 -8.11 22.73
CA PRO A 93 -13.50 -6.89 22.73
C PRO A 93 -12.70 -6.82 21.44
N LEU A 94 -13.05 -5.84 20.61
CA LEU A 94 -12.33 -5.52 19.39
C LEU A 94 -10.98 -4.92 19.78
N THR A 95 -9.88 -5.57 19.41
CA THR A 95 -8.54 -5.03 19.66
C THR A 95 -7.96 -4.54 18.33
N PRO A 96 -7.54 -3.28 18.18
CA PRO A 96 -6.91 -2.84 16.94
C PRO A 96 -5.64 -3.66 16.61
N GLY A 97 -5.34 -3.86 15.33
CA GLY A 97 -4.02 -4.31 14.87
C GLY A 97 -2.88 -3.36 15.27
N ASN A 98 -1.64 -3.77 15.01
CA ASN A 98 -0.46 -3.10 15.54
C ASN A 98 0.21 -2.15 14.53
N SER A 99 -0.28 -2.06 13.30
CA SER A 99 0.35 -1.34 12.21
C SER A 99 -0.69 -0.62 11.36
N GLU A 100 -0.35 0.59 10.95
CA GLU A 100 -1.12 1.42 10.03
C GLU A 100 -0.18 2.38 9.33
N GLY A 101 -0.49 2.68 8.07
CA GLY A 101 0.34 3.56 7.26
C GLY A 101 0.04 3.49 5.78
N LEU A 102 0.80 4.29 5.05
CA LEU A 102 0.71 4.42 3.60
C LEU A 102 2.12 4.27 3.01
N GLU A 103 2.23 3.52 1.94
CA GLU A 103 3.43 3.41 1.12
C GLU A 103 3.08 3.81 -0.30
N PHE A 104 3.78 4.81 -0.82
CA PHE A 104 3.66 5.29 -2.19
C PHE A 104 4.85 4.79 -2.99
N GLY A 105 4.62 4.43 -4.25
CA GLY A 105 5.71 4.05 -5.13
C GLY A 105 5.27 3.74 -6.55
N GLU A 106 6.10 2.96 -7.22
CA GLU A 106 5.88 2.50 -8.58
C GLU A 106 5.78 0.98 -8.62
N TYR A 107 4.82 0.51 -9.43
CA TYR A 107 4.51 -0.88 -9.74
C TYR A 107 4.23 -1.78 -8.53
N LEU A 108 3.18 -2.57 -8.64
CA LEU A 108 2.98 -3.72 -7.77
C LEU A 108 3.67 -4.94 -8.38
N VAL A 109 4.48 -5.61 -7.57
CA VAL A 109 5.14 -6.87 -7.91
C VAL A 109 4.82 -7.93 -6.86
N PRO A 110 4.85 -9.21 -7.23
CA PRO A 110 4.76 -10.28 -6.26
C PRO A 110 5.93 -10.23 -5.28
N ILE A 111 5.68 -10.58 -4.02
CA ILE A 111 6.73 -10.76 -3.02
C ILE A 111 7.63 -11.93 -3.50
N PRO A 112 8.96 -11.77 -3.48
CA PRO A 112 9.91 -12.81 -3.87
C PRO A 112 9.65 -14.14 -3.16
N ASP A 113 9.99 -15.26 -3.82
CA ASP A 113 9.79 -16.64 -3.37
C ASP A 113 8.34 -17.13 -3.29
N SER A 114 7.37 -16.42 -3.87
CA SER A 114 5.98 -16.91 -3.92
C SER A 114 5.79 -18.10 -4.87
N ASN A 115 6.54 -18.24 -5.99
CA ASN A 115 6.31 -19.30 -7.01
C ASN A 115 4.83 -19.48 -7.40
N LEU A 116 4.03 -18.40 -7.36
CA LEU A 116 2.61 -18.45 -7.68
C LEU A 116 2.39 -17.91 -9.10
N GLU A 117 1.71 -18.71 -9.93
CA GLU A 117 1.24 -18.29 -11.25
C GLU A 117 0.22 -17.14 -11.17
N ASP A 118 -0.50 -17.04 -10.04
CA ASP A 118 -1.51 -16.02 -9.74
C ASP A 118 -1.39 -15.55 -8.28
N PRO A 119 -0.54 -14.54 -8.00
CA PRO A 119 -0.27 -14.05 -6.65
C PRO A 119 -1.51 -13.39 -6.07
N GLN A 120 -1.90 -13.83 -4.88
CA GLN A 120 -2.98 -13.24 -4.12
C GLN A 120 -2.61 -11.82 -3.67
N PRO A 121 -3.61 -10.95 -3.45
CA PRO A 121 -3.43 -9.59 -2.96
C PRO A 121 -2.37 -9.34 -1.86
N HIS A 122 -2.36 -10.20 -0.85
CA HIS A 122 -1.46 -10.14 0.31
C HIS A 122 -0.01 -10.45 -0.02
N GLN A 123 0.22 -10.89 -1.25
CA GLN A 123 1.50 -11.31 -1.80
C GLN A 123 2.03 -10.26 -2.77
N LEU A 124 1.45 -9.05 -2.78
CA LEU A 124 1.95 -7.91 -3.55
C LEU A 124 2.66 -6.90 -2.65
N GLN A 125 3.67 -6.27 -3.23
CA GLN A 125 4.43 -5.16 -2.67
C GLN A 125 4.78 -4.16 -3.76
N LEU A 126 5.14 -2.95 -3.36
CA LEU A 126 5.74 -2.00 -4.29
C LEU A 126 7.11 -2.52 -4.74
N GLN A 127 7.36 -2.48 -6.05
CA GLN A 127 8.71 -2.76 -6.59
C GLN A 127 9.73 -1.81 -5.97
N GLN A 128 9.32 -0.55 -5.80
CA GLN A 128 10.14 0.50 -5.24
C GLN A 128 9.28 1.44 -4.38
N VAL A 129 9.44 1.35 -3.05
CA VAL A 129 8.79 2.28 -2.11
C VAL A 129 9.50 3.63 -2.16
N GLN A 130 8.78 4.67 -2.54
CA GLN A 130 9.29 6.03 -2.72
C GLN A 130 9.10 6.90 -1.49
N LEU A 131 7.92 6.81 -0.86
CA LEU A 131 7.56 7.51 0.37
C LEU A 131 6.72 6.57 1.25
N LYS A 132 7.08 6.45 2.52
CA LYS A 132 6.37 5.61 3.49
C LYS A 132 6.03 6.40 4.74
N PHE A 133 4.78 6.32 5.14
CA PHE A 133 4.29 6.76 6.44
C PHE A 133 4.03 5.55 7.32
N SER A 134 4.40 5.64 8.59
CA SER A 134 4.14 4.58 9.57
C SER A 134 3.62 5.17 10.86
N GLY A 135 2.62 4.52 11.46
CA GLY A 135 1.99 4.96 12.70
C GLY A 135 1.02 6.13 12.53
N LEU A 136 0.53 6.37 11.30
CA LEU A 136 -0.53 7.34 11.00
C LEU A 136 -1.87 6.84 11.52
N ASP A 137 -2.62 7.66 12.24
CA ASP A 137 -3.99 7.32 12.63
C ASP A 137 -4.93 7.47 11.43
N ILE A 138 -4.99 6.45 10.57
CA ILE A 138 -5.63 6.53 9.23
C ILE A 138 -6.45 5.28 8.87
N SER A 139 -6.56 4.31 9.77
CA SER A 139 -7.25 3.04 9.50
C SER A 139 -8.71 3.23 9.06
N ASP A 140 -9.47 4.08 9.76
CA ASP A 140 -10.87 4.37 9.42
C ASP A 140 -11.00 5.02 8.03
N ASP A 141 -10.08 5.93 7.68
CA ASP A 141 -10.04 6.58 6.38
C ASP A 141 -9.75 5.58 5.26
N ILE A 142 -8.77 4.68 5.45
CA ILE A 142 -8.45 3.60 4.51
C ILE A 142 -9.68 2.73 4.30
N ASP A 143 -10.27 2.21 5.37
CA ASP A 143 -11.34 1.21 5.30
C ASP A 143 -12.59 1.77 4.60
N ILE A 144 -12.96 3.02 4.90
CA ILE A 144 -14.08 3.70 4.24
C ILE A 144 -13.72 4.04 2.79
N SER A 145 -12.56 4.66 2.55
CA SER A 145 -12.15 5.09 1.20
C SER A 145 -12.12 3.95 0.20
N VAL A 146 -11.64 2.80 0.62
CA VAL A 146 -11.62 1.57 -0.19
C VAL A 146 -13.04 1.19 -0.61
N PHE A 147 -14.00 1.20 0.30
CA PHE A 147 -15.40 0.89 0.00
C PHE A 147 -16.01 1.91 -0.97
N GLU A 148 -15.81 3.20 -0.71
CA GLU A 148 -16.36 4.30 -1.54
C GLU A 148 -15.77 4.28 -2.97
N VAL A 149 -14.46 3.99 -3.11
CA VAL A 149 -13.83 3.85 -4.42
C VAL A 149 -14.44 2.68 -5.21
N HIS A 150 -14.64 1.51 -4.60
CA HIS A 150 -15.30 0.40 -5.29
C HIS A 150 -16.70 0.75 -5.77
N TYR A 151 -17.47 1.46 -4.94
CA TYR A 151 -18.80 1.91 -5.31
C TYR A 151 -18.73 2.87 -6.50
N ALA A 152 -17.83 3.84 -6.48
CA ALA A 152 -17.62 4.77 -7.58
C ALA A 152 -17.20 4.07 -8.88
N MET A 153 -16.37 3.03 -8.80
CA MET A 153 -15.91 2.28 -9.98
C MET A 153 -16.98 1.36 -10.57
N LEU A 154 -17.68 0.60 -9.73
CA LEU A 154 -18.51 -0.53 -10.18
C LEU A 154 -20.00 -0.20 -10.28
N ILE A 155 -20.47 0.81 -9.54
CA ILE A 155 -21.89 1.08 -9.38
C ILE A 155 -22.27 2.44 -10.00
N ASP A 156 -21.55 3.50 -9.65
CA ASP A 156 -21.88 4.86 -10.08
C ASP A 156 -20.62 5.69 -10.32
N ASN A 157 -20.21 5.84 -11.57
CA ASN A 157 -19.06 6.68 -11.91
C ASN A 157 -19.31 8.19 -11.75
N SER A 158 -20.55 8.61 -11.49
CA SER A 158 -20.90 9.99 -11.11
C SER A 158 -20.85 10.22 -9.60
N TYR A 159 -20.46 9.20 -8.83
CA TYR A 159 -20.36 9.26 -7.39
C TYR A 159 -19.36 10.34 -6.92
N PRO A 160 -19.68 11.11 -5.85
CA PRO A 160 -18.99 12.35 -5.53
C PRO A 160 -17.48 12.19 -5.38
N SER A 161 -16.68 12.92 -6.15
CA SER A 161 -15.20 12.86 -6.09
C SER A 161 -14.58 13.70 -4.97
N ASN A 162 -15.39 14.42 -4.19
CA ASN A 162 -14.97 15.42 -3.22
C ASN A 162 -15.31 15.04 -1.77
N MET A 163 -15.34 13.75 -1.46
CA MET A 163 -15.51 13.30 -0.08
C MET A 163 -14.33 13.74 0.79
N ASP A 164 -14.61 14.06 2.05
CA ASP A 164 -13.60 14.39 3.06
C ASP A 164 -12.94 13.11 3.58
N LEU A 165 -12.26 12.42 2.66
CA LEU A 165 -11.59 11.13 2.85
C LEU A 165 -10.25 11.19 2.12
N GLY A 166 -9.16 10.98 2.84
CA GLY A 166 -7.78 11.14 2.38
C GLY A 166 -7.40 10.19 1.26
N VAL A 167 -7.54 8.89 1.53
CA VAL A 167 -7.24 7.82 0.56
C VAL A 167 -8.18 7.88 -0.62
N TYR A 168 -9.48 8.13 -0.40
CA TYR A 168 -10.45 8.29 -1.47
C TYR A 168 -10.04 9.43 -2.40
N GLY A 169 -9.74 10.61 -1.83
CA GLY A 169 -9.25 11.75 -2.60
C GLY A 169 -8.03 11.38 -3.43
N LEU A 170 -7.01 10.74 -2.83
CA LEU A 170 -5.79 10.31 -3.52
C LEU A 170 -6.10 9.43 -4.73
N LEU A 171 -6.97 8.43 -4.57
CA LEU A 171 -7.36 7.49 -5.63
C LEU A 171 -8.28 8.14 -6.70
N ARG A 172 -8.89 9.27 -6.38
CA ARG A 172 -9.66 10.11 -7.30
C ARG A 172 -8.83 11.28 -7.88
N GLY A 173 -7.51 11.28 -7.69
CA GLY A 173 -6.59 12.28 -8.25
C GLY A 173 -6.52 13.60 -7.48
N ASN A 174 -6.95 13.64 -6.22
CA ASN A 174 -7.00 14.82 -5.37
C ASN A 174 -6.28 14.60 -4.03
N ASN A 175 -5.15 15.26 -3.82
CA ASN A 175 -4.38 15.13 -2.58
C ASN A 175 -4.84 16.04 -1.44
N ILE A 176 -5.81 16.95 -1.64
CA ILE A 176 -6.20 17.92 -0.60
C ILE A 176 -6.66 17.23 0.69
N PRO A 177 -7.58 16.23 0.66
CA PRO A 177 -8.09 15.63 1.89
C PRO A 177 -6.99 14.90 2.70
N ILE A 178 -6.06 14.22 2.03
CA ILE A 178 -4.96 13.55 2.76
C ILE A 178 -4.05 14.56 3.44
N LEU A 179 -3.81 15.73 2.84
CA LEU A 179 -3.02 16.79 3.47
C LEU A 179 -3.71 17.37 4.70
N GLU A 180 -5.04 17.44 4.71
CA GLU A 180 -5.82 17.88 5.86
C GLU A 180 -5.75 16.86 7.01
N ILE A 181 -5.83 15.56 6.72
CA ILE A 181 -5.62 14.49 7.69
C ILE A 181 -4.21 14.55 8.29
N LEU A 182 -3.16 14.70 7.45
CA LEU A 182 -1.78 14.77 7.93
C LEU A 182 -1.56 16.01 8.83
N LYS A 183 -2.10 17.17 8.43
CA LYS A 183 -2.03 18.40 9.23
C LYS A 183 -2.76 18.27 10.57
N SER A 184 -3.93 17.61 10.60
CA SER A 184 -4.69 17.41 11.84
C SER A 184 -3.94 16.52 12.84
N GLN A 185 -3.08 15.63 12.34
CA GLN A 185 -2.14 14.82 13.13
C GLN A 185 -0.83 15.54 13.47
N GLY A 186 -0.72 16.84 13.16
CA GLY A 186 0.44 17.67 13.50
C GLY A 186 1.65 17.48 12.58
N ILE A 187 1.46 16.87 11.39
CA ILE A 187 2.53 16.67 10.41
C ILE A 187 2.64 17.93 9.54
N ASP A 188 3.85 18.50 9.46
CA ASP A 188 4.14 19.57 8.51
C ASP A 188 4.30 18.99 7.10
N VAL A 189 3.41 19.39 6.20
CA VAL A 189 3.38 18.89 4.82
C VAL A 189 4.14 19.78 3.83
N ASN A 190 4.66 20.93 4.26
CA ASN A 190 5.29 21.93 3.38
C ASN A 190 6.80 22.06 3.60
N THR A 191 7.36 21.41 4.63
CA THR A 191 8.80 21.31 4.82
C THR A 191 9.39 20.23 3.90
N PRO A 192 10.54 20.48 3.23
CA PRO A 192 11.22 19.46 2.45
C PRO A 192 11.53 18.21 3.28
N LEU A 193 11.41 17.03 2.68
CA LEU A 193 11.54 15.75 3.38
C LEU A 193 12.87 15.59 4.12
N LYS A 194 13.98 16.10 3.58
CA LYS A 194 15.30 16.10 4.24
C LYS A 194 15.38 16.95 5.51
N ASP A 195 14.52 17.96 5.62
CA ASP A 195 14.50 18.94 6.71
C ASP A 195 13.40 18.61 7.74
N LEU A 196 12.57 17.61 7.48
CA LEU A 196 11.46 17.20 8.32
C LEU A 196 11.95 16.26 9.43
N ALA A 197 11.79 16.65 10.70
CA ALA A 197 12.36 15.94 11.85
C ALA A 197 11.88 14.49 12.03
N ILE A 198 10.67 14.17 11.55
CA ILE A 198 10.10 12.82 11.61
C ILE A 198 10.42 11.97 10.38
N ALA A 199 11.16 12.54 9.42
CA ALA A 199 11.51 11.90 8.17
C ALA A 199 12.97 11.42 8.18
N SER A 200 13.21 10.29 7.52
CA SER A 200 14.55 9.75 7.30
C SER A 200 14.63 9.17 5.89
N GLN A 201 15.80 9.28 5.27
CA GLN A 201 16.03 8.64 3.97
C GLN A 201 16.03 7.10 4.14
N PHE A 202 15.56 6.37 3.13
CA PHE A 202 15.81 4.92 3.07
C PHE A 202 17.31 4.63 3.02
N ASP A 203 17.72 3.52 3.67
CA ASP A 203 19.10 3.05 3.59
C ASP A 203 19.46 2.75 2.14
N VAL A 204 20.59 3.28 1.67
CA VAL A 204 21.11 2.98 0.33
C VAL A 204 21.60 1.54 0.37
N ILE A 205 20.88 0.63 -0.30
CA ILE A 205 21.36 -0.74 -0.50
C ILE A 205 22.50 -0.67 -1.52
N THR A 206 23.74 -0.51 -1.07
CA THR A 206 24.94 -0.54 -1.92
C THR A 206 25.38 -1.95 -2.29
N ASP A 207 24.83 -2.98 -1.65
CA ASP A 207 25.12 -4.39 -1.95
C ASP A 207 23.95 -5.03 -2.69
N VAL A 208 23.83 -4.72 -3.99
CA VAL A 208 23.21 -5.68 -4.90
C VAL A 208 24.22 -6.83 -5.03
N PRO A 209 23.88 -8.08 -4.69
CA PRO A 209 24.75 -9.19 -5.00
C PRO A 209 24.94 -9.21 -6.51
N THR A 210 26.16 -8.97 -6.98
CA THR A 210 26.53 -9.33 -8.35
C THR A 210 26.20 -10.80 -8.51
N ILE A 211 25.20 -11.11 -9.35
CA ILE A 211 24.99 -12.45 -9.85
C ILE A 211 26.24 -12.75 -10.70
N ASP A 212 27.24 -13.38 -10.07
CA ASP A 212 28.29 -14.05 -10.82
C ASP A 212 27.58 -15.13 -11.63
N THR A 213 27.50 -14.88 -12.94
CA THR A 213 27.00 -15.86 -13.89
C THR A 213 28.03 -16.98 -13.93
N VAL A 214 27.89 -17.96 -13.03
CA VAL A 214 28.67 -19.20 -13.10
C VAL A 214 28.14 -19.98 -14.30
N GLY A 215 28.79 -19.75 -15.45
CA GLY A 215 28.56 -20.49 -16.67
C GLY A 215 28.77 -21.98 -16.41
N VAL A 216 27.70 -22.77 -16.53
CA VAL A 216 27.81 -24.22 -16.65
C VAL A 216 28.35 -24.52 -18.04
N ILE A 217 29.65 -24.75 -18.11
CA ILE A 217 30.31 -25.35 -19.27
C ILE A 217 29.94 -26.83 -19.24
N ASN A 218 28.85 -27.22 -19.91
CA ASN A 218 28.57 -28.64 -20.15
C ASN A 218 29.47 -29.13 -21.30
N SER A 219 30.72 -29.38 -20.96
CA SER A 219 31.63 -30.24 -21.71
C SER A 219 31.35 -31.68 -21.29
N SER A 220 30.50 -32.38 -22.03
CA SER A 220 30.39 -33.85 -21.89
C SER A 220 30.00 -34.46 -23.23
N GLU A 221 31.07 -34.79 -23.96
CA GLU A 221 31.23 -35.87 -24.92
C GLU A 221 29.97 -36.72 -25.23
N ILE A 222 29.46 -36.58 -26.45
CA ILE A 222 28.59 -37.57 -27.06
C ILE A 222 29.45 -38.36 -28.05
N SER A 223 29.82 -39.59 -27.68
CA SER A 223 30.30 -40.61 -28.63
C SER A 223 29.83 -42.01 -28.23
N LEU A 224 28.87 -42.49 -29.04
CA LEU A 224 28.65 -43.84 -29.59
C LEU A 224 28.37 -45.04 -28.67
N THR A 225 27.17 -45.61 -28.83
CA THR A 225 26.81 -47.00 -29.22
C THR A 225 25.28 -47.12 -29.13
N ALA A 226 24.51 -47.76 -30.03
CA ALA A 226 24.74 -48.84 -30.99
C ALA A 226 23.97 -48.63 -32.30
#